data_AF-A0A966T9B0-F1
#
_entry.id   AF-A0A966T9B0-F1
#
_cell.length_a   1.000
_cell.length_b   1.000
_cell.length_c   1.000
_cell.angle_alpha   90.00
_cell.angle_beta   90.00
_cell.angle_gamma   90.00
#
_symmetry.space_group_name_H-M   'P 1'
#
loop_
_entity.id
_entity.type
_entity.pdbx_description
1 polymer ?
#
loop_
_entity_poly.entity_id
_entity_poly.type
_entity_poly.pdbx_seq_one_letter_code
_entity_poly.pdbx_strand_id
1 'polypeptide(L)' 'EGLDKIFKESGFDWREPGCSMCLGMNPDQLKPKERCASTSNRNFEGRQGRGGRTHLVSPVMAAAAAIEGKFVDIRKII' A
#
# COMPACT_ATOMS: atom_id res chain seq x y z
N GLU A 1 -20.92 -7.90 -3.42
CA GLU A 1 -20.73 -6.49 -3.01
C GLU A 1 -20.17 -5.59 -4.12
N GLY A 2 -19.44 -6.12 -5.11
CA GLY A 2 -19.01 -5.34 -6.29
C GLY A 2 -17.78 -4.45 -6.07
N LEU A 3 -17.11 -4.61 -4.92
CA LEU A 3 -15.90 -3.86 -4.57
C LEU A 3 -14.77 -4.08 -5.57
N ASP A 4 -14.61 -5.31 -6.08
CA ASP A 4 -13.59 -5.66 -7.07
C ASP A 4 -13.67 -4.80 -8.33
N LYS A 5 -14.90 -4.49 -8.78
CA LYS A 5 -15.16 -3.63 -9.93
C LYS A 5 -14.77 -2.18 -9.63
N ILE A 6 -15.19 -1.65 -8.48
CA ILE A 6 -14.87 -0.29 -8.03
C ILE A 6 -13.35 -0.07 -7.96
N PHE A 7 -12.62 -1.03 -7.38
CA PHE A 7 -11.16 -0.95 -7.29
C PHE A 7 -10.50 -0.98 -8.67
N LYS A 8 -10.90 -1.93 -9.54
CA LYS A 8 -10.36 -2.02 -10.91
C LYS A 8 -10.64 -0.76 -11.74
N GLU A 9 -11.87 -0.23 -11.67
CA GLU A 9 -12.26 1.02 -12.35
C GLU A 9 -11.47 2.23 -11.83
N SER A 10 -11.06 2.21 -10.57
CA SER A 10 -10.20 3.24 -9.96
C SER A 10 -8.71 3.07 -10.31
N GLY A 11 -8.35 2.08 -11.14
CA GLY A 11 -6.96 1.82 -11.56
C GLY A 11 -6.17 0.95 -10.58
N PHE A 12 -6.79 0.32 -9.59
CA PHE A 12 -6.11 -0.63 -8.72
C PHE A 12 -5.86 -1.95 -9.43
N ASP A 13 -4.72 -2.56 -9.11
CA ASP A 13 -4.42 -3.94 -9.48
C ASP A 13 -5.08 -4.90 -8.47
N TRP A 14 -6.19 -5.53 -8.87
CA TRP A 14 -6.90 -6.51 -8.06
C TRP A 14 -6.31 -7.90 -8.26
N ARG A 15 -5.58 -8.37 -7.25
CA ARG A 15 -4.81 -9.61 -7.31
C ARG A 15 -5.46 -10.76 -6.54
N GLU A 16 -4.96 -11.97 -6.82
CA GLU A 16 -5.29 -13.15 -6.03
C GLU A 16 -4.88 -12.98 -4.55
N PRO A 17 -5.63 -13.58 -3.61
CA PRO A 17 -5.34 -13.46 -2.19
C PRO A 17 -3.95 -14.02 -1.88
N GLY A 18 -3.12 -13.21 -1.23
CA GLY A 18 -1.75 -13.58 -0.93
C GLY A 18 -1.01 -12.50 -0.16
N CYS A 19 0.21 -12.83 0.24
CA CYS A 19 1.03 -11.93 1.06
C CYS A 19 1.69 -10.79 0.25
N SER A 20 1.68 -10.84 -1.09
CA SER A 20 2.26 -9.79 -1.95
C SER A 20 3.65 -9.35 -1.43
N MET A 21 3.89 -8.04 -1.31
CA MET A 21 5.14 -7.42 -0.84
C MET A 21 5.55 -7.76 0.61
N CYS A 22 4.85 -8.62 1.34
CA CYS A 22 5.06 -8.83 2.78
C CYS A 22 6.50 -9.20 3.15
N LEU A 23 7.25 -9.89 2.28
CA LEU A 23 8.66 -10.30 2.52
C LEU A 23 9.64 -9.75 1.47
N GLY A 24 9.14 -9.11 0.40
CA GLY A 24 9.97 -8.65 -0.72
C GLY A 24 10.75 -9.77 -1.42
N MET A 25 10.21 -11.01 -1.45
CA MET A 25 10.81 -12.16 -2.14
C MET A 25 10.19 -12.42 -3.52
N ASN A 26 9.04 -11.82 -3.78
CA ASN A 26 8.34 -11.83 -5.06
C ASN A 26 8.71 -10.57 -5.88
N PRO A 27 8.26 -10.45 -7.14
CA PRO A 27 8.53 -9.27 -7.97
C PRO A 27 7.96 -7.95 -7.40
N ASP A 28 7.04 -8.03 -6.44
CA ASP A 28 6.48 -6.85 -5.79
C ASP A 28 7.44 -6.34 -4.72
N GLN A 29 8.23 -5.34 -5.09
CA GLN A 29 9.22 -4.73 -4.21
C GLN A 29 9.32 -3.23 -4.45
N LEU A 30 9.57 -2.49 -3.37
CA LEU A 30 9.91 -1.08 -3.42
C LEU A 30 11.31 -0.90 -4.00
N LYS A 31 11.43 0.08 -4.88
CA LYS A 31 12.73 0.57 -5.37
C LYS A 31 13.38 1.47 -4.31
N PRO A 32 14.71 1.66 -4.38
CA PRO A 32 15.39 2.60 -3.50
C PRO A 32 14.75 3.98 -3.54
N LYS A 33 14.54 4.59 -2.35
CA LYS A 33 13.89 5.89 -2.13
C LYS A 33 12.37 5.92 -2.33
N GLU A 34 11.74 4.84 -2.77
CA GLU A 34 10.27 4.75 -2.79
C GLU A 34 9.68 4.65 -1.38
N ARG A 35 8.44 5.13 -1.25
CA ARG A 35 7.68 5.06 0.00
C ARG A 35 6.35 4.37 -0.23
N CYS A 36 5.94 3.55 0.73
CA CYS A 36 4.70 2.79 0.67
C CYS A 36 3.82 3.08 1.90
N ALA A 37 2.53 3.31 1.66
CA ALA A 37 1.48 3.21 2.66
C ALA A 37 0.97 1.76 2.66
N SER A 38 1.22 1.00 3.72
CA SER A 38 0.92 -0.43 3.76
C SER A 38 0.02 -0.78 4.94
N THR A 39 -0.99 -1.62 4.67
CA THR A 39 -1.85 -2.24 5.69
C THR A 39 -1.25 -3.54 6.25
N SER A 40 0.01 -3.84 5.93
CA SER A 40 0.78 -4.90 6.57
C SER A 40 1.05 -4.59 8.04
N ASN A 41 1.73 -5.50 8.74
CA ASN A 41 2.07 -5.39 10.16
C ASN A 41 3.58 -5.24 10.44
N ARG A 42 4.42 -5.17 9.40
CA ARG A 42 5.89 -5.09 9.55
C ARG A 42 6.51 -4.09 8.57
N ASN A 43 7.41 -3.24 9.05
CA ASN A 43 8.07 -2.19 8.25
C ASN A 43 9.56 -1.99 8.56
N PHE A 44 10.25 -3.01 9.07
CA PHE A 44 11.69 -2.91 9.28
C PHE A 44 12.44 -2.72 7.96
N GLU A 45 13.65 -2.15 8.03
CA GLU A 45 14.43 -1.79 6.83
C GLU A 45 14.66 -2.99 5.91
N GLY A 46 14.47 -2.79 4.60
CA GLY A 46 14.66 -3.82 3.58
C GLY A 46 13.52 -4.85 3.46
N ARG A 47 12.53 -4.84 4.36
CA ARG A 47 11.45 -5.84 4.40
C ARG A 47 10.65 -5.95 3.10
N GLN A 48 10.34 -4.84 2.46
CA GLN A 48 9.54 -4.79 1.23
C GLN A 48 10.35 -4.32 0.02
N GLY A 49 11.68 -4.28 0.13
CA GLY A 49 12.56 -3.72 -0.88
C GLY A 49 13.72 -2.95 -0.26
N ARG A 50 14.93 -3.13 -0.81
CA ARG A 50 16.14 -2.50 -0.29
C ARG A 50 16.12 -0.98 -0.53
N GLY A 51 16.29 -0.20 0.53
CA GLY A 51 16.32 1.27 0.46
C GLY A 51 14.94 1.92 0.26
N GLY A 52 13.86 1.13 0.23
CA GLY A 52 12.49 1.62 0.31
C GLY A 52 12.04 1.83 1.76
N ARG A 53 10.99 2.61 1.97
CA ARG A 53 10.41 2.85 3.30
C ARG A 53 8.92 2.58 3.34
N THR A 54 8.51 1.68 4.23
CA THR A 54 7.11 1.36 4.48
C THR A 54 6.59 2.07 5.72
N HIS A 55 5.38 2.60 5.62
CA HIS A 55 4.60 3.15 6.72
C HIS A 55 3.40 2.25 6.97
N LEU A 56 3.26 1.77 8.21
CA LEU A 56 2.11 0.98 8.62
C LEU A 56 0.92 1.90 8.86
N VAL A 57 -0.18 1.66 8.17
CA VAL A 57 -1.37 2.53 8.21
C VAL A 57 -2.66 1.70 8.21
N SER A 58 -3.76 2.31 8.65
CA SER A 58 -5.09 1.70 8.54
C SER A 58 -5.57 1.65 7.07
N PRO A 59 -6.57 0.81 6.75
CA PRO A 59 -7.17 0.80 5.41
C PRO A 59 -7.69 2.18 4.95
N VAL A 60 -8.29 2.94 5.87
CA VAL A 60 -8.79 4.30 5.59
C VAL A 60 -7.65 5.24 5.17
N MET A 61 -6.52 5.20 5.88
CA MET A 61 -5.36 6.03 5.54
C MET A 61 -4.67 5.56 4.25
N ALA A 62 -4.60 4.24 4.00
CA ALA A 62 -4.08 3.73 2.74
C ALA A 62 -4.90 4.23 1.53
N ALA A 63 -6.23 4.18 1.63
CA ALA A 63 -7.14 4.70 0.60
C ALA A 63 -6.98 6.22 0.41
N ALA A 64 -6.97 7.00 1.49
CA ALA A 64 -6.75 8.44 1.42
C ALA A 64 -5.39 8.81 0.80
N ALA A 65 -4.31 8.10 1.14
CA ALA A 65 -3.00 8.32 0.53
C ALA A 65 -2.96 7.97 -0.96
N ALA A 66 -3.70 6.93 -1.38
CA ALA A 66 -3.80 6.55 -2.79
C ALA A 66 -4.51 7.62 -3.63
N ILE A 67 -5.54 8.28 -3.06
CA ILE A 67 -6.27 9.37 -3.72
C ILE A 67 -5.42 10.65 -3.78
N GLU A 68 -4.78 11.02 -2.67
CA GLU A 68 -4.08 12.32 -2.54
C GLU A 68 -2.63 12.29 -3.03
N GLY A 69 -2.08 11.11 -3.29
CA GLY A 69 -0.67 10.91 -3.66
C GLY A 69 0.33 11.21 -2.53
N LYS A 70 -0.15 11.41 -1.29
CA LYS A 70 0.65 11.74 -0.10
C LYS A 70 -0.11 11.43 1.18
N PHE A 71 0.58 11.43 2.32
CA PHE A 71 -0.11 11.35 3.61
C PHE A 71 -0.87 12.62 3.91
N VAL A 72 -2.08 12.42 4.40
CA VAL A 72 -3.06 13.44 4.72
C VAL A 72 -3.72 13.11 6.05
N ASP A 73 -4.33 14.11 6.67
CA ASP A 73 -5.12 13.92 7.86
C ASP A 73 -6.50 13.34 7.49
N ILE A 74 -6.71 12.05 7.76
CA ILE A 74 -7.94 11.35 7.40
C ILE A 74 -9.18 11.97 8.05
N ARG A 75 -9.05 12.69 9.18
CA ARG A 75 -10.16 13.35 9.87
C ARG A 75 -10.76 14.52 9.09
N LYS A 76 -10.11 14.93 8.00
CA LYS A 76 -10.62 15.96 7.08
C LYS A 76 -11.38 15.38 5.89
N ILE A 77 -11.36 14.05 5.74
CA ILE A 77 -11.94 13.31 4.60
C ILE A 77 -13.15 12.48 5.06
N ILE A 78 -13.14 12.01 6.31
CA ILE A 78 -14.24 11.27 6.96
C ILE A 78 -15.15 12.18 7.78
#